data_AF-A0A453GIL5-F1
#
_entry.id   AF-A0A453GIL5-F1
#
_cell.length_a   1.000
_cell.length_b   1.000
_cell.length_c   1.000
_cell.angle_alpha   90.00
_cell.angle_beta   90.00
_cell.angle_gamma   90.00
#
_symmetry.space_group_name_H-M   'P 1'
#
loop_
_entity.id
_entity.type
_entity.pdbx_description
1 polymer ?
#
loop_
_entity_poly.entity_id
_entity_poly.type
_entity_poly.pdbx_seq_one_letter_code
_entity_poly.pdbx_strand_id
1 'polypeptide(L)'
;SDLLVVRLPSPSAEDPLHHDKKKLLEARKLSCTFQVPISSSPVDACKLLDQMIHAARVAHMDELELYFAGGDDYGPFSARNELESLNLLLKTINTLLVAANDGAKGVLQLLVDEIVVRLRSVGLTDKLQMALQTENHEIEDSLLKWGEQHGVKSKLQIAFFEGAGRGMLASEDLGVDDIALEIPESLIISEELLCQSDMFLALKDVNSISTETMLLLWSMRERHNPSSMFKMFFETLPSNFNT
;
A
#
# COMPACT_ATOMS: atom_id res chain seq x y z
N SER A 1 29.89 -20.90 -11.76
CA SER A 1 29.55 -19.55 -11.33
C SER A 1 28.52 -19.66 -10.23
N ASP A 2 28.74 -18.98 -9.11
CA ASP A 2 27.76 -19.01 -8.02
C ASP A 2 26.51 -18.23 -8.45
N LEU A 3 25.35 -18.85 -8.25
CA LEU A 3 24.05 -18.34 -8.66
C LEU A 3 23.20 -18.08 -7.43
N LEU A 4 22.58 -16.91 -7.39
CA LEU A 4 21.55 -16.57 -6.43
C LEU A 4 20.17 -16.77 -7.09
N VAL A 5 19.22 -17.31 -6.33
CA VAL A 5 17.86 -17.55 -6.84
C VAL A 5 16.92 -16.52 -6.22
N VAL A 6 16.34 -15.66 -7.05
CA VAL A 6 15.23 -14.77 -6.65
C VAL A 6 13.92 -15.43 -7.04
N ARG A 7 13.01 -15.58 -6.07
CA ARG A 7 11.68 -16.16 -6.28
C ARG A 7 10.62 -15.13 -5.95
N LEU A 8 9.81 -14.78 -6.94
CA LEU A 8 8.61 -13.97 -6.75
C LEU A 8 7.44 -14.90 -6.39
N PRO A 9 6.50 -14.43 -5.56
CA PRO A 9 5.25 -15.15 -5.36
C PRO A 9 4.56 -15.33 -6.71
N SER A 10 4.24 -16.58 -7.04
CA SER A 10 3.32 -16.86 -8.15
C SER A 10 1.90 -16.43 -7.75
N PRO A 11 1.02 -16.08 -8.71
CA PRO A 11 -0.37 -15.77 -8.42
C PRO A 11 -1.00 -16.85 -7.54
N SER A 12 -1.59 -16.47 -6.41
CA SER A 12 -2.22 -17.41 -5.46
C SER A 12 -3.31 -18.21 -6.16
N ALA A 13 -3.52 -19.46 -5.76
CA ALA A 13 -4.67 -20.24 -6.25
C ALA A 13 -6.01 -19.68 -5.76
N GLU A 14 -5.99 -18.87 -4.70
CA GLU A 14 -7.14 -18.16 -4.15
C GLU A 14 -7.40 -16.81 -4.82
N ASP A 15 -6.48 -16.34 -5.68
CA ASP A 15 -6.66 -15.11 -6.46
C ASP A 15 -7.77 -15.34 -7.51
N PRO A 16 -8.88 -14.57 -7.50
CA PRO A 16 -9.93 -14.68 -8.51
C PRO A 16 -9.40 -14.54 -9.95
N LEU A 17 -8.30 -13.81 -10.13
CA LEU A 17 -7.65 -13.54 -11.42
C LEU A 17 -6.51 -14.53 -11.72
N HIS A 18 -6.34 -15.59 -10.93
CA HIS A 18 -5.24 -16.56 -11.03
C HIS A 18 -5.05 -17.09 -12.46
N HIS A 19 -6.15 -17.52 -13.09
CA HIS A 19 -6.11 -18.14 -14.41
C HIS A 19 -5.55 -17.17 -15.46
N ASP A 20 -6.06 -15.94 -15.48
CA ASP A 20 -5.70 -14.94 -16.48
C ASP A 20 -4.27 -14.42 -16.28
N LYS A 21 -3.86 -14.18 -15.03
CA LYS A 21 -2.47 -13.83 -14.70
C LYS A 21 -1.49 -14.91 -15.12
N LYS A 22 -1.81 -16.18 -14.86
CA LYS A 22 -0.97 -17.32 -15.26
C LYS A 22 -0.86 -17.42 -16.79
N LYS A 23 -1.99 -17.30 -17.49
CA LYS A 23 -2.02 -17.31 -18.96
C LYS A 23 -1.18 -16.16 -19.54
N LEU A 24 -1.21 -14.99 -18.92
CA LEU A 24 -0.43 -13.83 -19.36
C LEU A 24 1.08 -14.01 -19.12
N LEU A 25 1.47 -14.57 -17.97
CA LEU A 25 2.86 -14.95 -17.70
C LEU A 25 3.39 -15.94 -18.76
N GLU A 26 2.60 -16.96 -19.08
CA GLU A 26 2.94 -17.96 -20.10
C GLU A 26 3.06 -17.36 -21.50
N ALA A 27 2.08 -16.54 -21.90
CA ALA A 27 2.08 -15.85 -23.20
C ALA A 27 3.32 -14.96 -23.38
N ARG A 28 3.73 -14.26 -22.32
CA ARG A 28 4.89 -13.37 -22.32
C ARG A 28 6.21 -14.07 -21.99
N LYS A 29 6.18 -15.39 -21.77
CA LYS A 29 7.34 -16.23 -21.38
C LYS A 29 8.07 -15.68 -20.14
N LEU A 30 7.31 -15.14 -19.19
CA LEU A 30 7.84 -14.63 -17.93
C LEU A 30 7.96 -15.77 -16.91
N SER A 31 9.02 -15.72 -16.12
CA SER A 31 9.25 -16.63 -14.99
C SER A 31 8.94 -15.92 -13.67
N CYS A 32 8.58 -16.67 -12.63
CA CYS A 32 8.58 -16.16 -11.25
C CYS A 32 9.85 -16.58 -10.48
N THR A 33 10.79 -17.28 -11.13
CA THR A 33 12.07 -17.71 -10.56
C THR A 33 13.20 -17.28 -11.47
N PHE A 34 14.16 -16.55 -10.90
CA PHE A 34 15.26 -15.93 -11.63
C PHE A 34 16.59 -16.38 -11.03
N GLN A 35 17.54 -16.67 -11.91
CA GLN A 35 18.92 -16.97 -11.52
C GLN A 35 19.76 -15.72 -11.76
N VAL A 36 20.33 -15.18 -10.70
CA VAL A 36 21.17 -13.99 -10.71
C VAL A 36 22.61 -14.43 -10.44
N PRO A 37 23.51 -14.37 -11.44
CA PRO A 37 24.93 -14.61 -11.20
C PRO A 37 25.49 -13.63 -10.17
N ILE A 38 26.25 -14.12 -9.20
CA ILE A 38 26.90 -13.25 -8.20
C ILE A 38 27.89 -12.28 -8.88
N SER A 39 28.54 -12.75 -9.94
CA SER A 39 29.47 -11.95 -10.75
C SER A 39 28.78 -11.14 -11.86
N SER A 40 27.48 -10.85 -11.74
CA SER A 40 26.76 -10.07 -12.76
C SER A 40 27.35 -8.68 -12.89
N SER A 41 27.51 -8.21 -14.13
CA SER A 41 27.78 -6.80 -14.36
C SER A 41 26.54 -5.97 -13.96
N PRO A 42 26.70 -4.68 -13.63
CA PRO A 42 25.55 -3.79 -13.38
C PRO A 42 24.51 -3.82 -14.51
N VAL A 43 24.97 -3.82 -15.77
CA VAL A 43 24.08 -3.84 -16.94
C VAL A 43 23.28 -5.13 -17.01
N ASP A 44 23.90 -6.27 -16.73
CA ASP A 44 23.20 -7.56 -16.78
C ASP A 44 22.25 -7.74 -15.59
N ALA A 45 22.64 -7.26 -14.41
CA ALA A 45 21.79 -7.22 -13.24
C ALA A 45 20.53 -6.36 -13.47
N CYS A 46 20.67 -5.18 -14.06
CA CYS A 46 19.53 -4.32 -14.40
C CYS A 46 18.59 -4.95 -15.44
N LYS A 47 19.13 -5.64 -16.46
CA LYS A 47 18.30 -6.37 -17.44
C LYS A 47 17.51 -7.50 -16.77
N LEU A 48 18.12 -8.22 -15.83
CA LEU A 48 17.41 -9.23 -15.05
C LEU A 48 16.33 -8.59 -14.17
N LEU A 49 16.62 -7.43 -13.57
CA LEU A 49 15.64 -6.68 -12.79
C LEU A 49 14.45 -6.26 -13.64
N ASP A 50 14.64 -5.80 -14.88
CA ASP A 50 13.53 -5.46 -15.79
C ASP A 50 12.60 -6.67 -15.99
N GLN A 51 13.16 -7.87 -16.16
CA GLN A 51 12.36 -9.10 -16.28
C GLN A 51 11.62 -9.45 -14.99
N MET A 52 12.25 -9.23 -13.83
CA MET A 52 11.60 -9.42 -12.53
C MET A 52 10.44 -8.43 -12.34
N ILE A 53 10.62 -7.17 -12.72
CA ILE A 53 9.58 -6.13 -12.67
C ILE A 53 8.40 -6.53 -13.55
N HIS A 54 8.66 -6.98 -14.78
CA HIS A 54 7.59 -7.43 -15.68
C HIS A 54 6.76 -8.57 -15.09
N ALA A 55 7.41 -9.54 -14.43
CA ALA A 55 6.70 -10.63 -13.77
C ALA A 55 5.93 -10.15 -12.52
N ALA A 56 6.53 -9.26 -11.72
CA ALA A 56 5.89 -8.67 -10.54
C ALA A 56 4.63 -7.86 -10.91
N ARG A 57 4.68 -7.10 -12.02
CA ARG A 57 3.53 -6.34 -12.54
C ARG A 57 2.34 -7.22 -12.83
N VAL A 58 2.55 -8.37 -13.48
CA VAL A 58 1.47 -9.32 -13.75
C VAL A 58 0.88 -9.89 -12.46
N ALA A 59 1.71 -10.19 -11.46
CA ALA A 59 1.22 -10.68 -10.16
C ALA A 59 0.28 -9.67 -9.47
N HIS A 60 0.59 -8.37 -9.60
CA HIS A 60 -0.18 -7.30 -8.99
C HIS A 60 -1.28 -6.70 -9.86
N MET A 61 -1.56 -7.21 -11.06
CA MET A 61 -2.63 -6.66 -11.89
C MET A 61 -4.01 -6.78 -11.25
N ASP A 62 -4.84 -5.76 -11.43
CA ASP A 62 -6.30 -5.84 -11.21
C ASP A 62 -7.04 -6.26 -12.50
N GLU A 63 -8.37 -6.37 -12.40
CA GLU A 63 -9.22 -6.80 -13.52
C GLU A 63 -9.15 -5.84 -14.71
N LEU A 64 -9.11 -4.52 -14.47
CA LEU A 64 -9.06 -3.51 -15.53
C LEU A 64 -7.69 -3.54 -16.21
N GLU A 65 -6.61 -3.59 -15.43
CA GLU A 65 -5.25 -3.69 -15.93
C GLU A 65 -5.06 -4.94 -16.78
N LEU A 66 -5.62 -6.09 -16.38
CA LEU A 66 -5.61 -7.32 -17.18
C LEU A 66 -6.41 -7.19 -18.48
N TYR A 67 -7.59 -6.56 -18.41
CA TYR A 67 -8.45 -6.37 -19.58
C TYR A 67 -7.77 -5.52 -20.66
N PHE A 68 -7.03 -4.48 -20.25
CA PHE A 68 -6.34 -3.58 -21.17
C PHE A 68 -4.89 -3.98 -21.49
N ALA A 69 -4.32 -4.97 -20.78
CA ALA A 69 -2.97 -5.44 -21.02
C ALA A 69 -2.85 -6.13 -22.39
N GLY A 70 -2.28 -5.41 -23.37
CA GLY A 70 -1.94 -5.98 -24.67
C GLY A 70 -0.86 -7.06 -24.59
N GLY A 71 -0.74 -7.90 -25.63
CA GLY A 71 0.24 -9.00 -25.67
C GLY A 71 1.69 -8.54 -25.49
N ASP A 72 2.05 -7.40 -26.09
CA ASP A 72 3.42 -6.85 -26.12
C ASP A 72 3.65 -5.70 -25.12
N ASP A 73 2.66 -5.36 -24.30
CA ASP A 73 2.76 -4.27 -23.32
C ASP A 73 3.17 -4.80 -21.94
N TYR A 74 4.34 -4.38 -21.46
CA TYR A 74 4.88 -4.80 -20.17
C TYR A 74 4.64 -3.77 -19.04
N GLY A 75 3.85 -2.73 -19.31
CA GLY A 75 3.49 -1.69 -18.36
C GLY A 75 4.61 -0.66 -18.09
N PRO A 76 4.49 0.13 -17.01
CA PRO A 76 3.49 0.01 -15.94
C PRO A 76 2.07 0.28 -16.41
N PHE A 77 1.08 -0.42 -15.82
CA PHE A 77 -0.33 -0.29 -16.19
C PHE A 77 -1.06 0.80 -15.39
N SER A 78 -0.55 1.07 -14.18
CA SER A 78 -0.98 2.17 -13.31
C SER A 78 0.14 2.50 -12.31
N ALA A 79 0.07 3.67 -11.66
CA ALA A 79 1.00 4.04 -10.58
C ALA A 79 0.95 3.03 -9.42
N ARG A 80 -0.26 2.55 -9.07
CA ARG A 80 -0.46 1.50 -8.06
C ARG A 80 0.25 0.21 -8.46
N ASN A 81 0.04 -0.28 -9.69
CA ASN A 81 0.68 -1.49 -10.18
C ASN A 81 2.21 -1.41 -10.12
N GLU A 82 2.78 -0.26 -10.50
CA GLU A 82 4.21 -0.04 -10.45
C GLU A 82 4.75 -0.05 -9.01
N LEU A 83 4.11 0.70 -8.11
CA LEU A 83 4.51 0.77 -6.71
C LEU A 83 4.45 -0.60 -6.02
N GLU A 84 3.37 -1.35 -6.20
CA GLU A 84 3.21 -2.69 -5.64
C GLU A 84 4.28 -3.66 -6.15
N SER A 85 4.56 -3.61 -7.46
CA SER A 85 5.56 -4.47 -8.10
C SER A 85 6.97 -4.21 -7.59
N LEU A 86 7.36 -2.94 -7.53
CA LEU A 86 8.67 -2.53 -7.02
C LEU A 86 8.80 -2.81 -5.53
N ASN A 87 7.75 -2.60 -4.73
CA ASN A 87 7.73 -2.89 -3.29
C ASN A 87 7.86 -4.40 -3.02
N LEU A 88 7.18 -5.25 -3.79
CA LEU A 88 7.33 -6.70 -3.71
C LEU A 88 8.78 -7.11 -3.95
N LEU A 89 9.41 -6.56 -4.99
CA LEU A 89 10.81 -6.84 -5.31
C LEU A 89 11.76 -6.35 -4.23
N LEU A 90 11.56 -5.13 -3.73
CA LEU A 90 12.36 -4.56 -2.66
C LEU A 90 12.35 -5.46 -1.42
N LYS A 91 11.16 -5.87 -0.96
CA LYS A 91 10.99 -6.79 0.18
C LYS A 91 11.66 -8.14 -0.06
N THR A 92 11.48 -8.70 -1.25
CA THR A 92 12.06 -10.00 -1.61
C THR A 92 13.59 -9.95 -1.60
N ILE A 93 14.17 -8.93 -2.22
CA ILE A 93 15.63 -8.78 -2.33
C ILE A 93 16.23 -8.39 -0.98
N ASN A 94 15.60 -7.52 -0.19
CA ASN A 94 16.04 -7.20 1.17
C ASN A 94 16.07 -8.43 2.07
N THR A 95 15.07 -9.31 1.96
CA THR A 95 15.07 -10.59 2.70
C THR A 95 16.26 -11.47 2.32
N LEU A 96 16.56 -11.55 1.02
CA LEU A 96 17.73 -12.28 0.53
C LEU A 96 19.05 -11.63 0.97
N LEU A 97 19.11 -10.29 0.99
CA LEU A 97 20.28 -9.51 1.38
C LEU A 97 20.67 -9.75 2.83
N VAL A 98 19.68 -9.83 3.74
CA VAL A 98 19.90 -10.15 5.16
C VAL A 98 20.53 -11.53 5.34
N ALA A 99 20.14 -12.50 4.51
CA ALA A 99 20.64 -13.88 4.57
C ALA A 99 21.89 -14.14 3.72
N ALA A 100 22.37 -13.15 2.95
CA ALA A 100 23.41 -13.33 1.96
C ALA A 100 24.83 -13.37 2.53
N ASN A 101 25.70 -14.15 1.89
CA ASN A 101 27.14 -14.07 2.11
C ASN A 101 27.73 -12.81 1.45
N ASP A 102 28.98 -12.46 1.81
CA ASP A 102 29.61 -11.22 1.33
C ASP A 102 29.78 -11.15 -0.19
N GLY A 103 29.88 -12.30 -0.87
CA GLY A 103 29.90 -12.36 -2.33
C GLY A 103 28.58 -11.91 -2.96
N ALA A 104 27.45 -12.41 -2.46
CA ALA A 104 26.11 -12.11 -3.00
C ALA A 104 25.59 -10.71 -2.60
N LYS A 105 26.04 -10.15 -1.47
CA LYS A 105 25.61 -8.81 -1.02
C LYS A 105 25.82 -7.73 -2.06
N GLY A 106 26.92 -7.79 -2.82
CA GLY A 106 27.24 -6.78 -3.84
C GLY A 106 26.17 -6.67 -4.93
N VAL A 107 25.78 -7.80 -5.54
CA VAL A 107 24.75 -7.80 -6.60
C VAL A 107 23.36 -7.51 -6.04
N LEU A 108 23.05 -7.99 -4.83
CA LEU A 108 21.75 -7.72 -4.19
C LEU A 108 21.59 -6.23 -3.84
N GLN A 109 22.64 -5.59 -3.29
CA GLN A 109 22.60 -4.16 -2.99
C GLN A 109 22.42 -3.33 -4.27
N LEU A 110 23.09 -3.71 -5.36
CA LEU A 110 22.91 -3.06 -6.66
C LEU A 110 21.45 -3.11 -7.12
N LEU A 111 20.79 -4.26 -7.00
CA LEU A 111 19.38 -4.42 -7.34
C LEU A 111 18.48 -3.57 -6.42
N VAL A 112 18.76 -3.52 -5.11
CA VAL A 112 18.03 -2.67 -4.15
C VAL A 112 18.16 -1.20 -4.54
N ASP A 113 19.37 -0.72 -4.81
CA ASP A 113 19.62 0.68 -5.15
C ASP A 113 18.86 1.08 -6.42
N GLU A 114 18.86 0.21 -7.44
CA GLU A 114 18.11 0.43 -8.69
C GLU A 114 16.59 0.43 -8.45
N ILE A 115 16.06 -0.46 -7.61
CA ILE A 115 14.64 -0.47 -7.25
C ILE A 115 14.25 0.83 -6.53
N VAL A 116 15.08 1.29 -5.59
CA VAL A 116 14.85 2.54 -4.85
C VAL A 116 14.87 3.75 -5.79
N VAL A 117 15.78 3.77 -6.77
CA VAL A 117 15.80 4.82 -7.81
C VAL A 117 14.50 4.83 -8.61
N ARG A 118 13.98 3.66 -9.00
CA ARG A 118 12.71 3.54 -9.73
C ARG A 118 11.51 3.93 -8.87
N LEU A 119 11.47 3.54 -7.60
CA LEU A 119 10.41 3.96 -6.67
C LEU A 119 10.33 5.48 -6.55
N ARG A 120 11.48 6.15 -6.46
CA ARG A 120 11.55 7.63 -6.42
C ARG A 120 11.04 8.28 -7.71
N SER A 121 11.14 7.61 -8.85
CA SER A 121 10.72 8.18 -10.13
C SER A 121 9.23 8.00 -10.42
N VAL A 122 8.53 7.05 -9.78
CA VAL A 122 7.09 6.83 -10.01
C VAL A 122 6.29 8.12 -9.81
N GLY A 123 6.48 8.79 -8.67
CA GLY A 123 5.80 10.04 -8.34
C GLY A 123 6.21 11.26 -9.17
N LEU A 124 7.29 11.18 -9.94
CA LEU A 124 7.78 12.27 -10.80
C LEU A 124 7.19 12.22 -12.22
N THR A 125 6.58 11.10 -12.60
CA THR A 125 6.03 10.91 -13.95
C THR A 125 4.66 11.57 -14.15
N ASP A 126 3.89 11.74 -13.06
CA ASP A 126 2.67 12.54 -13.06
C ASP A 126 3.00 14.02 -12.92
N LYS A 127 3.02 14.72 -14.06
CA LYS A 127 3.16 16.20 -14.11
C LYS A 127 1.94 16.95 -13.58
N LEU A 128 0.89 16.26 -13.12
CA LEU A 128 -0.23 16.88 -12.43
C LEU A 128 0.23 17.27 -11.02
N GLN A 129 0.88 18.43 -10.94
CA GLN A 129 1.10 19.12 -9.69
C GLN A 129 -0.29 19.45 -9.13
N MET A 130 -0.78 18.66 -8.17
CA MET A 130 -2.05 18.94 -7.52
C MET A 130 -1.94 20.28 -6.81
N ALA A 131 -2.84 21.21 -7.15
CA ALA A 131 -2.86 22.51 -6.52
C ALA A 131 -3.34 22.36 -5.06
N LEU A 132 -2.45 22.72 -4.13
CA LEU A 132 -2.78 22.81 -2.71
C LEU A 132 -3.74 23.97 -2.50
N GLN A 133 -4.88 23.70 -1.86
CA GLN A 133 -5.84 24.71 -1.46
C GLN A 133 -5.48 25.23 -0.08
N THR A 134 -5.36 26.55 0.05
CA THR A 134 -5.13 27.22 1.33
C THR A 134 -6.48 27.45 2.01
N GLU A 135 -6.87 26.54 2.89
CA GLU A 135 -8.09 26.67 3.72
C GLU A 135 -7.74 26.84 5.20
N ASN A 136 -8.73 27.19 6.04
CA ASN A 136 -8.53 27.21 7.49
C ASN A 136 -8.58 25.77 8.03
N HIS A 137 -7.50 25.31 8.65
CA HIS A 137 -7.28 23.91 9.03
C HIS A 137 -7.49 23.62 10.53
N GLU A 138 -8.26 24.45 11.25
CA GLU A 138 -8.39 24.34 12.70
C GLU A 138 -8.92 22.98 13.18
N ILE A 139 -9.87 22.37 12.46
CA ILE A 139 -10.45 21.07 12.83
C ILE A 139 -9.51 19.92 12.46
N GLU A 140 -8.78 20.03 11.36
CA GLU A 140 -7.75 19.09 10.93
C GLU A 140 -6.56 19.07 11.90
N ASP A 141 -6.09 20.24 12.34
CA ASP A 141 -5.06 20.37 13.36
C ASP A 141 -5.52 19.77 14.70
N SER A 142 -6.80 19.92 15.01
CA SER A 142 -7.40 19.33 16.22
C SER A 142 -7.45 17.81 16.12
N LEU A 143 -7.72 17.25 14.94
CA LEU A 143 -7.66 15.81 14.69
C LEU A 143 -6.25 15.25 14.86
N LEU A 144 -5.24 15.92 14.29
CA LEU A 144 -3.85 15.50 14.42
C LEU A 144 -3.41 15.51 15.89
N LYS A 145 -3.68 16.60 16.62
CA LYS A 145 -3.39 16.70 18.06
C LYS A 145 -4.10 15.64 18.88
N TRP A 146 -5.38 15.37 18.58
CA TRP A 146 -6.13 14.30 19.24
C TRP A 146 -5.48 12.93 18.98
N GLY A 147 -5.06 12.64 17.74
CA GLY A 147 -4.36 11.42 17.40
C GLY A 147 -3.04 11.27 18.18
N GLU A 148 -2.21 12.32 18.19
CA GLU A 148 -0.95 12.34 18.93
C GLU A 148 -1.14 12.09 20.43
N GLN A 149 -2.17 12.70 21.04
CA GLN A 149 -2.52 12.48 22.45
C GLN A 149 -2.88 11.03 22.76
N HIS A 150 -3.32 10.26 21.76
CA HIS A 150 -3.67 8.85 21.87
C HIS A 150 -2.62 7.91 21.26
N GLY A 151 -1.42 8.43 20.96
CA GLY A 151 -0.27 7.63 20.55
C GLY A 151 -0.08 7.46 19.04
N VAL A 152 -0.85 8.16 18.21
CA VAL A 152 -0.55 8.25 16.76
C VAL A 152 0.79 8.94 16.57
N LYS A 153 1.64 8.40 15.71
CA LYS A 153 2.84 9.09 15.22
C LYS A 153 2.69 9.33 13.74
N SER A 154 2.87 10.56 13.31
CA SER A 154 2.68 10.96 11.92
C SER A 154 3.83 11.83 11.45
N LYS A 155 4.32 11.56 10.25
CA LYS A 155 5.18 12.45 9.46
C LYS A 155 4.39 13.15 8.36
N LEU A 156 3.07 13.16 8.52
CA LEU A 156 2.10 13.66 7.57
C LEU A 156 1.23 14.73 8.24
N GLN A 157 0.88 15.76 7.48
CA GLN A 157 -0.11 16.77 7.82
C GLN A 157 -1.32 16.62 6.90
N ILE A 158 -2.49 17.06 7.37
CA ILE A 158 -3.69 17.07 6.54
C ILE A 158 -3.63 18.27 5.60
N ALA A 159 -4.04 18.06 4.36
CA ALA A 159 -4.02 19.06 3.30
C ALA A 159 -5.25 18.92 2.40
N PHE A 160 -5.61 19.98 1.67
CA PHE A 160 -6.69 19.96 0.69
C PHE A 160 -6.13 20.14 -0.71
N PHE A 161 -6.56 19.29 -1.63
CA PHE A 161 -6.08 19.26 -2.99
C PHE A 161 -7.22 19.50 -3.96
N GLU A 162 -7.02 20.40 -4.91
CA GLU A 162 -8.01 20.69 -5.93
C GLU A 162 -8.40 19.42 -6.71
N GLY A 163 -9.69 19.14 -6.81
CA GLY A 163 -10.23 17.96 -7.50
C GLY A 163 -10.22 16.65 -6.71
N ALA A 164 -9.37 16.52 -5.67
CA ALA A 164 -9.28 15.32 -4.83
C ALA A 164 -9.84 15.50 -3.41
N GLY A 165 -9.97 16.76 -2.94
CA GLY A 165 -10.47 17.07 -1.60
C GLY A 165 -9.42 16.87 -0.51
N ARG A 166 -9.84 16.44 0.68
CA ARG A 166 -8.95 16.24 1.84
C ARG A 166 -8.02 15.05 1.60
N GLY A 167 -6.72 15.26 1.83
CA GLY A 167 -5.67 14.25 1.78
C GLY A 167 -4.58 14.53 2.81
N MET A 168 -3.41 13.92 2.59
CA MET A 168 -2.24 14.07 3.46
C MET A 168 -1.05 14.58 2.65
N LEU A 169 -0.24 15.44 3.24
CA LEU A 169 1.04 15.90 2.72
C LEU A 169 2.15 15.50 3.70
N ALA A 170 3.33 15.13 3.21
CA ALA A 170 4.47 14.91 4.08
C ALA A 170 4.89 16.21 4.78
N SER A 171 5.11 16.17 6.09
CA SER A 171 5.60 17.31 6.87
C SER A 171 7.13 17.40 6.87
N GLU A 172 7.81 16.34 6.43
CA GLU A 172 9.25 16.23 6.27
C GLU A 172 9.58 15.37 5.04
N ASP A 173 10.85 15.34 4.62
CA ASP A 173 11.30 14.47 3.54
C ASP A 173 11.16 13.00 3.96
N LEU A 174 10.47 12.19 3.13
CA LEU A 174 10.27 10.77 3.37
C LEU A 174 11.07 9.92 2.36
N GLY A 175 11.86 9.01 2.90
CA GLY A 175 12.55 7.98 2.13
C GLY A 175 11.67 6.77 1.81
N VAL A 176 12.17 5.92 0.91
CA VAL A 176 11.60 4.57 0.73
C VAL A 176 11.80 3.78 2.02
N ASP A 177 10.78 3.03 2.44
CA ASP A 177 10.69 2.28 3.70
C ASP A 177 10.58 3.13 4.98
N ASP A 178 10.50 4.46 4.89
CA ASP A 178 10.16 5.28 6.04
C ASP A 178 8.72 5.04 6.48
N ILE A 179 8.51 4.97 7.79
CA ILE A 179 7.18 4.88 8.39
C ILE A 179 6.55 6.27 8.37
N ALA A 180 5.58 6.47 7.49
CA ALA A 180 4.87 7.75 7.37
C ALA A 180 3.82 7.95 8.49
N LEU A 181 3.17 6.87 8.94
CA LEU A 181 2.06 6.90 9.89
C LEU A 181 2.02 5.61 10.73
N GLU A 182 1.96 5.75 12.05
CA GLU A 182 1.70 4.69 13.01
C GLU A 182 0.40 4.98 13.75
N ILE A 183 -0.58 4.07 13.69
CA ILE A 183 -1.85 4.18 14.42
C ILE A 183 -1.93 3.06 15.46
N PRO A 184 -2.08 3.37 16.76
CA PRO A 184 -2.34 2.36 17.78
C PRO A 184 -3.65 1.61 17.54
N GLU A 185 -3.66 0.30 17.78
CA GLU A 185 -4.85 -0.55 17.61
C GLU A 185 -6.06 -0.06 18.43
N SER A 186 -5.82 0.57 19.59
CA SER A 186 -6.85 1.17 20.43
C SER A 186 -7.64 2.30 19.76
N LEU A 187 -7.14 2.86 18.66
CA LEU A 187 -7.82 3.90 17.87
C LEU A 187 -8.52 3.34 16.63
N ILE A 188 -8.44 2.04 16.39
CA ILE A 188 -9.14 1.39 15.30
C ILE A 188 -10.55 1.04 15.77
N ILE A 189 -11.55 1.51 15.03
CA ILE A 189 -12.94 1.10 15.24
C ILE A 189 -13.09 -0.30 14.66
N SER A 190 -13.15 -1.31 15.54
CA SER A 190 -13.13 -2.73 15.17
C SER A 190 -14.23 -3.54 15.86
N GLU A 191 -14.41 -4.80 15.42
CA GLU A 191 -15.33 -5.74 16.05
C GLU A 191 -15.01 -5.97 17.53
N GLU A 192 -13.73 -6.00 17.90
CA GLU A 192 -13.29 -6.13 19.29
C GLU A 192 -13.79 -4.97 20.15
N LEU A 193 -13.71 -3.74 19.62
CA LEU A 193 -14.24 -2.55 20.28
C LEU A 193 -15.76 -2.63 20.45
N LEU A 194 -16.46 -3.08 19.39
CA LEU A 194 -17.91 -3.30 19.46
C LEU A 194 -18.26 -4.31 20.55
N CYS A 195 -17.57 -5.46 20.61
CA CYS A 195 -17.82 -6.53 21.57
C CYS A 195 -17.66 -6.09 23.04
N GLN A 196 -16.83 -5.08 23.29
CA GLN A 196 -16.63 -4.47 24.61
C GLN A 196 -17.71 -3.42 24.95
N SER A 197 -18.52 -3.00 23.98
CA SER A 197 -19.57 -2.00 24.18
C SER A 197 -20.88 -2.59 24.70
N ASP A 198 -21.68 -1.74 25.33
CA ASP A 198 -23.05 -2.04 25.74
C ASP A 198 -23.98 -2.31 24.54
N MET A 199 -23.69 -1.77 23.34
CA MET A 199 -24.49 -2.05 22.14
C MET A 199 -24.40 -3.48 21.68
N PHE A 200 -23.22 -4.11 21.81
CA PHE A 200 -23.09 -5.51 21.42
C PHE A 200 -24.06 -6.38 22.22
N LEU A 201 -24.20 -6.13 23.52
CA LEU A 201 -25.16 -6.84 24.36
C LEU A 201 -26.61 -6.64 23.90
N ALA A 202 -26.96 -5.47 23.36
CA ALA A 202 -28.28 -5.16 22.85
C ALA A 202 -28.55 -5.74 21.45
N LEU A 203 -27.51 -5.91 20.63
CA LEU A 203 -27.62 -6.29 19.22
C LEU A 203 -27.33 -7.76 18.95
N LYS A 204 -26.55 -8.44 19.80
CA LYS A 204 -26.10 -9.83 19.57
C LYS A 204 -27.23 -10.84 19.36
N ASP A 205 -28.39 -10.60 19.97
CA ASP A 205 -29.55 -11.49 19.91
C ASP A 205 -30.54 -11.10 18.80
N VAL A 206 -30.24 -10.04 18.04
CA VAL A 206 -31.04 -9.64 16.88
C VAL A 206 -30.75 -10.59 15.73
N ASN A 207 -31.74 -11.41 15.37
CA ASN A 207 -31.58 -12.40 14.30
C ASN A 207 -31.10 -11.75 12.99
N SER A 208 -30.06 -12.35 12.41
CA SER A 208 -29.52 -12.03 11.07
C SER A 208 -28.81 -10.67 10.94
N ILE A 209 -28.49 -9.98 12.04
CA ILE A 209 -27.65 -8.77 11.94
C ILE A 209 -26.17 -9.16 11.80
N SER A 210 -25.48 -8.58 10.82
CA SER A 210 -24.04 -8.78 10.64
C SER A 210 -23.23 -7.90 11.59
N THR A 211 -22.00 -8.30 11.92
CA THR A 211 -21.05 -7.46 12.68
C THR A 211 -20.86 -6.10 12.03
N GLU A 212 -20.74 -6.04 10.70
CA GLU A 212 -20.62 -4.78 9.95
C GLU A 212 -21.81 -3.85 10.21
N THR A 213 -23.03 -4.40 10.22
CA THR A 213 -24.25 -3.63 10.52
C THR A 213 -24.25 -3.16 11.97
N MET A 214 -23.82 -4.01 12.91
CA MET A 214 -23.70 -3.62 14.32
C MET A 214 -22.68 -2.48 14.51
N LEU A 215 -21.52 -2.56 13.83
CA LEU A 215 -20.49 -1.52 13.85
C LEU A 215 -20.97 -0.19 13.28
N LEU A 216 -21.76 -0.24 12.20
CA LEU A 216 -22.39 0.95 11.64
C LEU A 216 -23.34 1.60 12.67
N LEU A 217 -24.23 0.82 13.29
CA LEU A 217 -25.15 1.32 14.31
C LEU A 217 -24.41 1.89 15.53
N TRP A 218 -23.35 1.21 15.96
CA TRP A 218 -22.46 1.68 17.02
C TRP A 218 -21.82 3.02 16.66
N SER A 219 -21.29 3.14 15.44
CA SER A 219 -20.67 4.37 14.96
C SER A 219 -21.67 5.52 14.87
N MET A 220 -22.90 5.25 14.43
CA MET A 220 -23.98 6.24 14.41
C MET A 220 -24.33 6.75 15.82
N ARG A 221 -24.37 5.85 16.81
CA ARG A 221 -24.60 6.25 18.21
C ARG A 221 -23.44 7.05 18.77
N GLU A 222 -22.20 6.56 18.61
CA GLU A 222 -21.00 7.21 19.14
C GLU A 222 -20.76 8.59 18.54
N ARG A 223 -21.11 8.80 17.27
CA ARG A 223 -21.10 10.13 16.63
C ARG A 223 -21.93 11.18 17.39
N HIS A 224 -22.98 10.76 18.08
CA HIS A 224 -23.84 11.64 18.88
C HIS A 224 -23.54 11.60 20.39
N ASN A 225 -22.54 10.83 20.81
CA ASN A 225 -22.11 10.73 22.20
C ASN A 225 -21.04 11.80 22.49
N PRO A 226 -21.35 12.86 23.27
CA PRO A 226 -20.39 13.94 23.54
C PRO A 226 -19.20 13.49 24.40
N SER A 227 -19.30 12.33 25.05
CA SER A 227 -18.25 11.73 25.87
C SER A 227 -17.46 10.64 25.14
N SER A 228 -17.71 10.44 23.84
CA SER A 228 -16.99 9.43 23.06
C SER A 228 -15.51 9.79 22.92
N MET A 229 -14.64 8.79 23.08
CA MET A 229 -13.22 8.90 22.73
C MET A 229 -13.03 9.31 21.27
N PHE A 230 -13.91 8.81 20.39
CA PHE A 230 -13.85 9.00 18.94
C PHE A 230 -14.57 10.26 18.47
N LYS A 231 -15.01 11.13 19.38
CA LYS A 231 -15.74 12.36 19.04
C LYS A 231 -15.01 13.18 17.98
N MET A 232 -13.73 13.46 18.19
CA MET A 232 -12.93 14.26 17.25
C MET A 232 -12.86 13.60 15.87
N PHE A 233 -12.66 12.27 15.82
CA PHE A 233 -12.69 11.52 14.57
C PHE A 233 -14.02 11.72 13.83
N PHE A 234 -15.17 11.52 14.50
CA PHE A 234 -16.48 11.66 13.88
C PHE A 234 -16.81 13.09 13.45
N GLU A 235 -16.40 14.11 14.23
CA GLU A 235 -16.59 15.52 13.88
C GLU A 235 -15.83 15.92 12.62
N THR A 236 -14.73 15.24 12.32
CA THR A 236 -13.91 15.52 11.13
C THR A 236 -14.33 14.73 9.89
N LEU A 237 -15.31 13.82 9.97
CA LEU A 237 -15.76 13.06 8.80
C LEU A 237 -16.49 13.97 7.79
N PRO A 238 -16.35 13.72 6.47
CA PRO A 238 -17.12 14.43 5.46
C PRO A 238 -18.63 14.36 5.73
N SER A 239 -19.32 15.48 5.54
CA SER A 239 -20.78 15.54 5.66
C SER A 239 -21.50 14.83 4.51
N ASN A 240 -20.87 14.77 3.34
CA ASN A 240 -21.41 14.16 2.12
C ASN A 240 -20.35 13.29 1.46
N PHE A 241 -20.79 12.21 0.81
CA PHE A 241 -19.96 11.34 -0.01
C PHE A 241 -20.57 11.26 -1.41
N ASN A 242 -19.72 11.28 -2.44
CA ASN A 242 -20.13 11.03 -3.83
C ASN A 242 -20.12 9.52 -4.08
N THR A 243 -21.06 8.80 -3.46
CA THR A 243 -21.22 7.35 -3.58
C THR A 243 -21.98 6.94 -4.82
#